data_AF-A0AAN8N1F5-F1
#
_entry.id   AF-A0AAN8N1F5-F1
#
_cell.length_a   1.000
_cell.length_b   1.000
_cell.length_c   1.000
_cell.angle_alpha   90.00
_cell.angle_beta   90.00
_cell.angle_gamma   90.00
#
_symmetry.space_group_name_H-M   'P 1'
#
loop_
_entity.id
_entity.type
_entity.pdbx_description
1 polymer ?
#
loop_
_entity_poly.entity_id
_entity_poly.type
_entity_poly.pdbx_seq_one_letter_code
_entity_poly.pdbx_strand_id
1 'polypeptide(L)'
;MHFSTLSGSIALLLAGAQVVSAHGVFVDAYGDADPSIRGYGLGYGHDTTRKGTWLFPHQKDVPVFSNKIVHNKWWNYYNPDGCGICVDSVAGWYQKNKPHMWDPKITGEKERWKFLWEVSPSPDAYISDEKGIAYLNWLEKTGKTRINRVNDETLKSGIPKVTAGGSLNVMNYQINLDGAGPFKCKISYHGAAHSWKKDLSVTKNCPGDAKSLFWPGIQKPCWFTIQMPNDLDCTGANGIENICLVRCENNADNGPFGGCIPVQQIRPVKKTQKEGGKTHYGKGYHPNPKKEDAKKPAPRPKPANKKPTKEEVKAAMGGENYDNGVAEELQHEYISDEDKNNLSWSYKHKDPINNYYYKRELKARRRAIAADAK
;
A
#
# COMPACT_ATOMS: atom_id res chain seq x y z
N MET A 1 24.75 4.54 59.21
CA MET A 1 24.74 3.78 57.94
C MET A 1 23.48 2.92 57.90
N HIS A 2 22.48 3.28 57.09
CA HIS A 2 21.36 2.39 56.74
C HIS A 2 20.85 2.80 55.35
N PHE A 3 21.26 2.06 54.31
CA PHE A 3 20.68 2.16 52.98
C PHE A 3 19.51 1.19 52.89
N SER A 4 18.28 1.72 52.89
CA SER A 4 17.10 0.91 52.57
C SER A 4 17.03 0.71 51.05
N THR A 5 17.50 -0.45 50.59
CA THR A 5 17.34 -0.88 49.20
C THR A 5 15.87 -1.18 48.91
N LEU A 6 15.15 -0.20 48.36
CA LEU A 6 13.80 -0.43 47.84
C LEU A 6 13.95 -1.21 46.52
N SER A 7 13.74 -2.52 46.58
CA SER A 7 13.82 -3.41 45.42
C SER A 7 12.78 -3.02 44.37
N GLY A 8 13.22 -2.28 43.35
CA GLY A 8 12.38 -1.80 42.27
C GLY A 8 11.90 -2.93 41.37
N SER A 9 10.73 -3.50 41.67
CA SER A 9 10.00 -4.38 40.75
C SER A 9 9.48 -3.58 39.55
N ILE A 10 10.37 -3.24 38.62
CA ILE A 10 9.99 -2.76 37.29
C ILE A 10 9.34 -3.93 36.56
N ALA A 11 8.02 -4.04 36.71
CA ALA A 11 7.21 -4.84 35.82
C ALA A 11 7.34 -4.23 34.42
N LEU A 12 8.20 -4.82 33.58
CA LEU A 12 8.24 -4.53 32.15
C LEU A 12 6.88 -4.92 31.56
N LEU A 13 5.97 -3.96 31.53
CA LEU A 13 4.80 -3.99 30.67
C LEU A 13 5.27 -3.88 29.22
N LEU A 14 5.72 -5.02 28.67
CA LEU A 14 5.76 -5.32 27.25
C LEU A 14 4.32 -5.38 26.71
N ALA A 15 3.59 -4.29 26.88
CA ALA A 15 2.30 -4.04 26.26
C ALA A 15 2.57 -3.80 24.77
N GLY A 16 2.73 -4.90 24.03
CA GLY A 16 3.11 -4.88 22.63
C GLY A 16 2.28 -3.86 21.85
N ALA A 17 2.95 -2.79 21.41
CA ALA A 17 2.49 -1.99 20.30
C ALA A 17 2.26 -2.97 19.15
N GLN A 18 1.04 -3.02 18.63
CA GLN A 18 0.75 -3.87 17.49
C GLN A 18 1.65 -3.39 16.36
N VAL A 19 2.58 -4.26 15.92
CA VAL A 19 3.43 -3.98 14.77
C VAL A 19 2.50 -3.99 13.57
N VAL A 20 1.97 -2.81 13.22
CA VAL A 20 1.02 -2.64 12.12
C VAL A 20 1.71 -3.14 10.86
N SER A 21 1.17 -4.19 10.25
CA SER A 21 1.56 -4.62 8.91
C SER A 21 0.48 -4.20 7.94
N ALA A 22 0.78 -3.22 7.07
CA ALA A 22 0.16 -3.06 5.76
C ALA A 22 0.56 -1.73 5.12
N HIS A 23 1.47 -1.77 4.15
CA HIS A 23 2.14 -0.55 3.68
C HIS A 23 2.18 -0.51 2.15
N GLY A 24 1.10 0.00 1.55
CA GLY A 24 0.99 0.17 0.09
C GLY A 24 0.12 -0.90 -0.56
N VAL A 25 -0.84 -0.48 -1.37
CA VAL A 25 -1.79 -1.37 -2.05
C VAL A 25 -2.20 -0.80 -3.40
N PHE A 26 -2.23 -1.63 -4.44
CA PHE A 26 -2.57 -1.19 -5.80
C PHE A 26 -4.09 -1.22 -6.00
N VAL A 27 -4.74 -0.07 -5.85
CA VAL A 27 -6.21 0.06 -5.88
C VAL A 27 -6.80 0.23 -7.29
N ASP A 28 -5.95 0.58 -8.24
CA ASP A 28 -6.32 0.80 -9.64
C ASP A 28 -5.15 0.56 -10.59
N ALA A 29 -5.44 0.09 -11.80
CA ALA A 29 -4.47 -0.07 -12.87
C ALA A 29 -5.15 0.02 -14.24
N TYR A 30 -4.45 0.59 -15.23
CA TYR A 30 -4.91 0.62 -16.62
C TYR A 30 -3.73 0.57 -17.59
N GLY A 31 -3.96 -0.01 -18.77
CA GLY A 31 -2.95 -0.08 -19.82
C GLY A 31 -3.21 0.92 -20.95
N ASP A 32 -2.26 1.03 -21.85
CA ASP A 32 -2.30 1.94 -23.01
C ASP A 32 -3.33 1.55 -24.09
N ALA A 33 -3.63 0.25 -24.23
CA ALA A 33 -4.48 -0.25 -25.32
C ALA A 33 -5.98 0.02 -25.08
N ASP A 34 -6.40 0.04 -23.80
CA ASP A 34 -7.73 0.49 -23.38
C ASP A 34 -7.65 1.04 -21.94
N PRO A 35 -7.52 2.38 -21.78
CA PRO A 35 -7.51 3.02 -20.47
C PRO A 35 -8.84 2.97 -19.71
N SER A 36 -9.94 2.57 -20.38
CA SER A 36 -11.28 2.53 -19.78
C SER A 36 -11.57 1.26 -18.99
N ILE A 37 -10.81 0.19 -19.22
CA ILE A 37 -10.85 -1.05 -18.43
C ILE A 37 -9.85 -0.97 -17.29
N ARG A 38 -10.33 -1.13 -16.05
CA ARG A 38 -9.61 -0.81 -14.82
C ARG A 38 -9.38 -2.05 -13.97
N GLY A 39 -8.13 -2.48 -13.88
CA GLY A 39 -7.68 -3.52 -12.97
C GLY A 39 -7.29 -2.98 -11.59
N TYR A 40 -6.60 -3.81 -10.83
CA TYR A 40 -6.04 -3.52 -9.50
C TYR A 40 -5.02 -4.61 -9.14
N GLY A 41 -4.30 -4.45 -8.04
CA GLY A 41 -3.43 -5.49 -7.50
C GLY A 41 -4.22 -6.67 -6.96
N LEU A 42 -3.85 -7.89 -7.32
CA LEU A 42 -4.49 -9.10 -6.79
C LEU A 42 -4.43 -9.12 -5.25
N GLY A 43 -5.52 -9.58 -4.63
CA GLY A 43 -5.72 -9.52 -3.19
C GLY A 43 -6.51 -8.29 -2.72
N TYR A 44 -6.56 -7.19 -3.50
CA TYR A 44 -7.31 -5.97 -3.15
C TYR A 44 -8.82 -6.21 -2.96
N GLY A 45 -9.33 -5.78 -1.81
CA GLY A 45 -10.75 -5.80 -1.43
C GLY A 45 -11.40 -4.44 -1.63
N HIS A 46 -12.35 -4.35 -2.55
CA HIS A 46 -13.12 -3.12 -2.81
C HIS A 46 -14.08 -2.75 -1.66
N ASP A 47 -14.28 -3.64 -0.68
CA ASP A 47 -15.06 -3.41 0.53
C ASP A 47 -14.23 -2.78 1.67
N THR A 48 -12.90 -2.93 1.62
CA THR A 48 -11.97 -2.46 2.64
C THR A 48 -12.08 -0.95 2.86
N THR A 49 -12.43 -0.53 4.07
CA THR A 49 -12.86 0.85 4.32
C THR A 49 -11.75 1.91 4.25
N ARG A 50 -10.47 1.53 4.41
CA ARG A 50 -9.29 2.43 4.42
C ARG A 50 -9.29 3.60 5.43
N LYS A 51 -10.26 3.65 6.35
CA LYS A 51 -10.48 4.76 7.30
C LYS A 51 -9.68 4.69 8.62
N GLY A 52 -8.73 3.78 8.76
CA GLY A 52 -8.00 3.60 10.02
C GLY A 52 -6.70 2.81 9.87
N THR A 53 -5.87 2.84 10.91
CA THR A 53 -4.52 2.26 10.96
C THR A 53 -4.47 0.84 11.53
N TRP A 54 -5.60 0.28 11.97
CA TRP A 54 -5.67 -1.13 12.39
C TRP A 54 -5.70 -2.08 11.20
N LEU A 55 -5.04 -3.24 11.34
CA LEU A 55 -4.92 -4.22 10.27
C LEU A 55 -6.30 -4.73 9.80
N PHE A 56 -7.17 -5.08 10.74
CA PHE A 56 -8.58 -5.34 10.47
C PHE A 56 -9.44 -4.19 11.05
N PRO A 57 -10.49 -3.71 10.36
CA PRO A 57 -10.94 -4.09 9.02
C PRO A 57 -10.28 -3.28 7.88
N HIS A 58 -9.33 -2.39 8.16
CA HIS A 58 -8.94 -1.33 7.21
C HIS A 58 -7.83 -1.71 6.23
N GLN A 59 -7.12 -2.82 6.47
CA GLN A 59 -5.89 -3.21 5.75
C GLN A 59 -5.80 -4.74 5.48
N LYS A 60 -6.91 -5.45 5.61
CA LYS A 60 -7.01 -6.93 5.51
C LYS A 60 -6.54 -7.53 4.17
N ASP A 61 -6.48 -6.71 3.15
CA ASP A 61 -6.32 -7.05 1.74
C ASP A 61 -4.99 -6.53 1.15
N VAL A 62 -4.05 -6.15 2.00
CA VAL A 62 -2.77 -5.53 1.61
C VAL A 62 -1.71 -6.61 1.40
N PRO A 63 -1.15 -6.78 0.18
CA PRO A 63 -0.14 -7.80 -0.08
C PRO A 63 1.20 -7.47 0.56
N VAL A 64 1.81 -8.47 1.18
CA VAL A 64 3.23 -8.45 1.56
C VAL A 64 3.96 -9.64 0.95
N PHE A 65 5.15 -9.40 0.40
CA PHE A 65 5.96 -10.41 -0.28
C PHE A 65 6.87 -11.16 0.70
N SER A 66 6.23 -11.72 1.72
CA SER A 66 6.85 -12.51 2.78
C SER A 66 6.01 -13.76 3.01
N ASN A 67 6.59 -14.80 3.59
CA ASN A 67 5.79 -15.94 4.06
C ASN A 67 4.96 -15.62 5.33
N LYS A 68 5.06 -14.41 5.89
CA LYS A 68 4.45 -14.02 7.17
C LYS A 68 3.80 -12.64 7.09
N ILE A 69 2.52 -12.53 7.48
CA ILE A 69 1.75 -11.27 7.35
C ILE A 69 2.33 -10.19 8.26
N VAL A 70 2.51 -10.49 9.55
CA VAL A 70 3.07 -9.55 10.51
C VAL A 70 4.47 -9.99 10.89
N HIS A 71 5.47 -9.30 10.33
CA HIS A 71 6.88 -9.55 10.62
C HIS A 71 7.61 -8.24 10.91
N ASN A 72 8.85 -8.36 11.39
CA ASN A 72 9.76 -7.24 11.59
C ASN A 72 11.04 -7.50 10.78
N LYS A 73 11.92 -6.50 10.69
CA LYS A 73 13.17 -6.56 9.91
C LYS A 73 14.04 -7.80 10.19
N TRP A 74 14.05 -8.31 11.42
CA TRP A 74 14.87 -9.45 11.83
C TRP A 74 14.22 -10.81 11.53
N TRP A 75 12.97 -10.82 11.07
CA TRP A 75 12.15 -12.00 10.77
C TRP A 75 11.53 -11.88 9.36
N ASN A 76 12.24 -11.22 8.44
CA ASN A 76 11.80 -11.01 7.07
C ASN A 76 12.10 -12.24 6.20
N TYR A 77 11.08 -13.06 5.98
CA TYR A 77 11.13 -14.22 5.09
C TYR A 77 10.63 -13.83 3.69
N TYR A 78 11.39 -12.97 3.00
CA TYR A 78 11.08 -12.53 1.64
C TYR A 78 10.77 -13.72 0.74
N ASN A 79 9.61 -13.69 0.08
CA ASN A 79 9.24 -14.68 -0.91
C ASN A 79 9.41 -14.07 -2.32
N PRO A 80 10.39 -14.52 -3.13
CA PRO A 80 10.60 -14.01 -4.49
C PRO A 80 9.46 -14.36 -5.46
N ASP A 81 8.62 -15.33 -5.09
CA ASP A 81 7.52 -15.88 -5.89
C ASP A 81 6.15 -15.61 -5.26
N GLY A 82 5.09 -15.97 -5.99
CA GLY A 82 3.71 -15.68 -5.65
C GLY A 82 3.35 -14.20 -5.83
N CYS A 83 2.11 -13.88 -5.46
CA CYS A 83 1.60 -12.51 -5.40
C CYS A 83 1.60 -11.93 -3.98
N GLY A 84 2.43 -12.50 -3.10
CA GLY A 84 2.43 -12.23 -1.67
C GLY A 84 1.25 -12.86 -0.94
N ILE A 85 1.11 -12.47 0.32
CA ILE A 85 0.00 -12.86 1.20
C ILE A 85 -0.66 -11.62 1.79
N CYS A 86 -1.94 -11.72 2.13
CA CYS A 86 -2.66 -10.72 2.92
C CYS A 86 -3.49 -11.43 4.01
N VAL A 87 -4.11 -10.66 4.93
CA VAL A 87 -4.98 -11.24 5.96
C VAL A 87 -6.11 -12.04 5.34
N ASP A 88 -6.78 -11.50 4.33
CA ASP A 88 -7.93 -12.16 3.68
C ASP A 88 -7.51 -13.47 2.97
N SER A 89 -6.31 -13.56 2.40
CA SER A 89 -5.83 -14.80 1.73
C SER A 89 -5.54 -15.92 2.75
N VAL A 90 -4.85 -15.59 3.84
CA VAL A 90 -4.55 -16.56 4.92
C VAL A 90 -5.81 -16.90 5.71
N ALA A 91 -6.66 -15.92 6.01
CA ALA A 91 -7.96 -16.12 6.66
C ALA A 91 -8.83 -17.10 5.86
N GLY A 92 -8.98 -16.88 4.54
CA GLY A 92 -9.71 -17.79 3.65
C GLY A 92 -9.14 -19.21 3.64
N TRP A 93 -7.82 -19.37 3.78
CA TRP A 93 -7.19 -20.68 3.93
C TRP A 93 -7.52 -21.35 5.27
N TYR A 94 -7.44 -20.64 6.40
CA TYR A 94 -7.78 -21.20 7.71
C TYR A 94 -9.27 -21.56 7.78
N GLN A 95 -10.17 -20.69 7.28
CA GLN A 95 -11.61 -20.98 7.14
C GLN A 95 -11.87 -22.28 6.39
N LYS A 96 -11.19 -22.48 5.25
CA LYS A 96 -11.38 -23.66 4.41
C LYS A 96 -10.77 -24.93 5.00
N ASN A 97 -9.53 -24.88 5.47
CA ASN A 97 -8.71 -26.07 5.74
C ASN A 97 -8.59 -26.40 7.24
N LYS A 98 -8.81 -25.41 8.12
CA LYS A 98 -8.70 -25.53 9.58
C LYS A 98 -9.85 -24.78 10.29
N PRO A 99 -11.14 -25.05 9.96
CA PRO A 99 -12.27 -24.28 10.48
C PRO A 99 -12.39 -24.28 12.01
N HIS A 100 -11.87 -25.31 12.70
CA HIS A 100 -11.82 -25.35 14.17
C HIS A 100 -10.81 -24.36 14.79
N MET A 101 -9.87 -23.83 14.01
CA MET A 101 -8.98 -22.74 14.40
C MET A 101 -9.49 -21.36 13.94
N TRP A 102 -10.57 -21.33 13.15
CA TRP A 102 -11.17 -20.08 12.70
C TRP A 102 -12.20 -19.57 13.71
N ASP A 103 -11.99 -18.37 14.23
CA ASP A 103 -12.98 -17.69 15.05
C ASP A 103 -13.58 -16.49 14.29
N PRO A 104 -14.90 -16.42 14.06
CA PRO A 104 -15.53 -15.29 13.40
C PRO A 104 -15.42 -13.97 14.19
N LYS A 105 -14.94 -13.98 15.44
CA LYS A 105 -14.75 -12.81 16.33
C LYS A 105 -13.28 -12.33 16.43
N ILE A 106 -12.48 -12.50 15.38
CA ILE A 106 -11.09 -11.99 15.26
C ILE A 106 -10.96 -10.48 15.58
N THR A 107 -12.06 -9.72 15.56
CA THR A 107 -12.12 -8.27 15.76
C THR A 107 -11.77 -7.75 17.16
N GLY A 108 -11.60 -8.61 18.19
CA GLY A 108 -11.56 -8.15 19.59
C GLY A 108 -10.32 -8.46 20.44
N GLU A 109 -9.62 -9.58 20.23
CA GLU A 109 -8.71 -10.13 21.26
C GLU A 109 -7.34 -10.56 20.72
N LYS A 110 -6.28 -10.26 21.50
CA LYS A 110 -4.88 -10.52 21.14
C LYS A 110 -4.59 -11.98 20.77
N GLU A 111 -5.25 -12.94 21.41
CA GLU A 111 -5.00 -14.37 21.20
C GLU A 111 -5.58 -14.93 19.89
N ARG A 112 -6.57 -14.25 19.28
CA ARG A 112 -7.21 -14.69 18.02
C ARG A 112 -6.39 -14.33 16.77
N TRP A 113 -5.35 -13.51 16.92
CA TRP A 113 -4.45 -13.12 15.83
C TRP A 113 -3.25 -14.08 15.64
N LYS A 114 -3.18 -15.21 16.35
CA LYS A 114 -2.03 -16.16 16.31
C LYS A 114 -1.55 -16.45 14.88
N PHE A 115 -2.47 -16.75 13.96
CA PHE A 115 -2.15 -17.04 12.55
C PHE A 115 -1.49 -15.88 11.77
N LEU A 116 -1.60 -14.62 12.21
CA LEU A 116 -0.87 -13.49 11.59
C LEU A 116 0.60 -13.45 11.96
N TRP A 117 0.91 -13.96 13.16
CA TRP A 117 2.25 -14.06 13.74
C TRP A 117 2.87 -15.44 13.51
N GLU A 118 2.19 -16.31 12.77
CA GLU A 118 2.69 -17.58 12.26
C GLU A 118 3.25 -17.42 10.84
N VAL A 119 4.10 -18.35 10.42
CA VAL A 119 4.43 -18.50 9.00
C VAL A 119 3.21 -19.07 8.28
N SER A 120 2.89 -18.54 7.10
CA SER A 120 1.78 -18.99 6.26
C SER A 120 1.82 -20.50 6.06
N PRO A 121 0.76 -21.24 6.40
CA PRO A 121 0.80 -22.69 6.60
C PRO A 121 0.88 -23.51 5.29
N SER A 122 0.65 -22.88 4.14
CA SER A 122 0.77 -23.50 2.81
C SER A 122 0.95 -22.41 1.74
N PRO A 123 1.65 -22.69 0.62
CA PRO A 123 1.53 -21.91 -0.61
C PRO A 123 0.07 -21.63 -1.05
N ASP A 124 -0.89 -22.52 -0.73
CA ASP A 124 -2.32 -22.31 -1.04
C ASP A 124 -2.97 -21.15 -0.28
N ALA A 125 -2.32 -20.63 0.76
CA ALA A 125 -2.79 -19.49 1.55
C ALA A 125 -2.35 -18.14 0.96
N TYR A 126 -1.61 -18.17 -0.15
CA TYR A 126 -1.15 -16.98 -0.87
C TYR A 126 -2.26 -16.40 -1.75
N ILE A 127 -2.05 -15.16 -2.19
CA ILE A 127 -2.92 -14.50 -3.16
C ILE A 127 -2.84 -15.26 -4.48
N SER A 128 -3.95 -15.91 -4.85
CA SER A 128 -4.05 -16.73 -6.07
C SER A 128 -4.15 -15.85 -7.31
N ASP A 129 -3.16 -16.00 -8.20
CA ASP A 129 -3.13 -15.47 -9.55
C ASP A 129 -4.27 -16.04 -10.41
N GLU A 130 -4.45 -17.36 -10.41
CA GLU A 130 -5.53 -18.03 -11.15
C GLU A 130 -6.91 -17.46 -10.82
N LYS A 131 -7.28 -17.40 -9.53
CA LYS A 131 -8.59 -16.87 -9.11
C LYS A 131 -8.71 -15.37 -9.37
N GLY A 132 -7.62 -14.62 -9.18
CA GLY A 132 -7.58 -13.18 -9.45
C GLY A 132 -7.82 -12.84 -10.92
N ILE A 133 -7.14 -13.55 -11.83
CA ILE A 133 -7.32 -13.40 -13.28
C ILE A 133 -8.74 -13.79 -13.69
N ALA A 134 -9.23 -14.94 -13.22
CA ALA A 134 -10.59 -15.42 -13.53
C ALA A 134 -11.67 -14.43 -13.05
N TYR A 135 -11.50 -13.84 -11.86
CA TYR A 135 -12.44 -12.86 -11.31
C TYR A 135 -12.44 -11.53 -12.08
N LEU A 136 -11.26 -11.00 -12.44
CA LEU A 136 -11.17 -9.79 -13.27
C LEU A 136 -11.77 -10.01 -14.67
N ASN A 137 -11.52 -11.17 -15.29
CA ASN A 137 -12.13 -11.58 -16.56
C ASN A 137 -13.67 -11.67 -16.44
N TRP A 138 -14.20 -12.20 -15.35
CA TRP A 138 -15.64 -12.25 -15.08
C TRP A 138 -16.25 -10.85 -14.89
N LEU A 139 -15.60 -9.97 -14.14
CA LEU A 139 -16.04 -8.58 -13.96
C LEU A 139 -16.16 -7.85 -15.30
N GLU A 140 -15.17 -8.04 -16.17
CA GLU A 140 -15.13 -7.44 -17.51
C GLU A 140 -16.27 -7.96 -18.40
N LYS A 141 -16.39 -9.30 -18.53
CA LYS A 141 -17.43 -9.96 -19.32
C LYS A 141 -18.86 -9.64 -18.86
N THR A 142 -19.04 -9.35 -17.58
CA THR A 142 -20.34 -9.00 -16.99
C THR A 142 -20.55 -7.49 -16.83
N GLY A 143 -19.65 -6.66 -17.39
CA GLY A 143 -19.77 -5.20 -17.40
C GLY A 143 -19.77 -4.55 -16.02
N LYS A 144 -19.18 -5.20 -15.01
CA LYS A 144 -19.26 -4.75 -13.61
C LYS A 144 -18.39 -3.54 -13.35
N THR A 145 -18.93 -2.61 -12.58
CA THR A 145 -18.19 -1.46 -12.05
C THR A 145 -17.81 -1.69 -10.59
N ARG A 146 -16.80 -0.97 -10.11
CA ARG A 146 -16.46 -0.85 -8.69
C ARG A 146 -16.32 0.63 -8.32
N ILE A 147 -16.49 0.98 -7.05
CA ILE A 147 -16.09 2.29 -6.53
C ILE A 147 -14.67 2.16 -5.97
N ASN A 148 -13.74 2.98 -6.44
CA ASN A 148 -12.42 3.10 -5.84
C ASN A 148 -12.49 4.02 -4.62
N ARG A 149 -12.53 3.44 -3.41
CA ARG A 149 -12.67 4.17 -2.13
C ARG A 149 -11.54 5.15 -1.79
N VAL A 150 -10.52 5.28 -2.63
CA VAL A 150 -9.41 6.24 -2.46
C VAL A 150 -9.72 7.59 -3.12
N ASN A 151 -10.55 7.62 -4.17
CA ASN A 151 -10.91 8.82 -4.92
C ASN A 151 -12.41 8.88 -5.30
N ASP A 152 -13.21 7.94 -4.79
CA ASP A 152 -14.65 7.75 -5.02
C ASP A 152 -15.07 7.62 -6.51
N GLU A 153 -14.13 7.32 -7.40
CA GLU A 153 -14.41 7.08 -8.82
C GLU A 153 -15.12 5.75 -9.05
N THR A 154 -16.14 5.76 -9.92
CA THR A 154 -16.80 4.54 -10.40
C THR A 154 -16.10 4.03 -11.67
N LEU A 155 -15.52 2.84 -11.59
CA LEU A 155 -14.59 2.30 -12.59
C LEU A 155 -15.10 0.98 -13.19
N LYS A 156 -15.13 0.87 -14.53
CA LYS A 156 -15.38 -0.40 -15.23
C LYS A 156 -14.24 -1.37 -14.92
N SER A 157 -14.56 -2.50 -14.30
CA SER A 157 -13.54 -3.39 -13.75
C SER A 157 -13.23 -4.53 -14.71
N GLY A 158 -11.95 -4.84 -14.89
CA GLY A 158 -11.48 -5.88 -15.80
C GLY A 158 -9.97 -6.01 -15.83
N ILE A 159 -9.42 -6.74 -16.79
CA ILE A 159 -7.98 -6.92 -16.93
C ILE A 159 -7.41 -5.75 -17.76
N PRO A 160 -6.44 -4.97 -17.26
CA PRO A 160 -5.77 -3.90 -18.00
C PRO A 160 -5.24 -4.35 -19.36
N LYS A 161 -5.52 -3.57 -20.41
CA LYS A 161 -5.17 -3.87 -21.79
C LYS A 161 -3.90 -3.12 -22.20
N VAL A 162 -2.84 -3.83 -22.57
CA VAL A 162 -1.53 -3.25 -22.90
C VAL A 162 -1.05 -3.65 -24.29
N THR A 163 -0.23 -2.83 -24.94
CA THR A 163 0.49 -3.22 -26.17
C THR A 163 1.97 -3.53 -25.93
N ALA A 164 2.63 -4.15 -26.91
CA ALA A 164 4.09 -4.30 -26.90
C ALA A 164 4.74 -2.93 -27.12
N GLY A 165 5.68 -2.55 -26.24
CA GLY A 165 6.20 -1.18 -26.16
C GLY A 165 5.21 -0.17 -25.56
N GLY A 166 4.03 -0.62 -25.12
CA GLY A 166 3.01 0.19 -24.45
C GLY A 166 3.33 0.52 -22.99
N SER A 167 2.31 0.86 -22.20
CA SER A 167 2.49 1.23 -20.79
C SER A 167 1.39 0.67 -19.89
N LEU A 168 1.78 0.32 -18.67
CA LEU A 168 0.88 -0.02 -17.57
C LEU A 168 0.99 1.06 -16.49
N ASN A 169 -0.12 1.73 -16.19
CA ASN A 169 -0.21 2.72 -15.13
C ASN A 169 -0.88 2.09 -13.92
N VAL A 170 -0.31 2.30 -12.72
CA VAL A 170 -0.79 1.69 -11.47
C VAL A 170 -0.89 2.74 -10.37
N MET A 171 -2.01 2.74 -9.63
CA MET A 171 -2.25 3.60 -8.49
C MET A 171 -1.94 2.85 -7.19
N ASN A 172 -0.82 3.19 -6.56
CA ASN A 172 -0.54 2.78 -5.19
C ASN A 172 -1.27 3.72 -4.21
N TYR A 173 -2.04 3.17 -3.28
CA TYR A 173 -2.48 3.88 -2.09
C TYR A 173 -1.48 3.60 -0.96
N GLN A 174 -0.67 4.60 -0.62
CA GLN A 174 0.29 4.48 0.47
C GLN A 174 -0.46 4.61 1.81
N ILE A 175 -0.50 3.52 2.59
CA ILE A 175 -1.27 3.49 3.83
C ILE A 175 -0.47 4.12 4.98
N ASN A 176 0.69 3.55 5.35
CA ASN A 176 1.62 4.14 6.32
C ASN A 176 2.97 4.50 5.68
N LEU A 177 3.99 4.82 6.49
CA LEU A 177 5.22 5.52 6.09
C LEU A 177 6.01 4.82 4.99
N ASP A 178 6.17 3.51 5.11
CA ASP A 178 6.99 2.60 4.31
C ASP A 178 6.25 1.98 3.12
N GLY A 179 5.01 2.43 2.87
CA GLY A 179 4.20 1.97 1.75
C GLY A 179 4.36 2.79 0.47
N ALA A 180 5.47 3.50 0.36
CA ALA A 180 5.76 4.39 -0.74
C ALA A 180 6.49 3.66 -1.87
N GLY A 181 6.84 4.40 -2.92
CA GLY A 181 7.83 3.93 -3.90
C GLY A 181 9.27 4.13 -3.39
N PRO A 182 10.30 3.91 -4.20
CA PRO A 182 10.20 3.43 -5.58
C PRO A 182 9.82 1.95 -5.63
N PHE A 183 8.89 1.60 -6.52
CA PHE A 183 8.59 0.22 -6.89
C PHE A 183 9.56 -0.29 -7.95
N LYS A 184 9.96 -1.55 -7.85
CA LYS A 184 10.59 -2.34 -8.91
C LYS A 184 9.57 -3.33 -9.43
N CYS A 185 9.58 -3.62 -10.72
CA CYS A 185 8.58 -4.49 -11.35
C CYS A 185 9.24 -5.57 -12.19
N LYS A 186 8.63 -6.76 -12.24
CA LYS A 186 9.05 -7.92 -13.04
C LYS A 186 7.84 -8.62 -13.66
N ILE A 187 8.02 -9.26 -14.82
CA ILE A 187 6.93 -9.88 -15.59
C ILE A 187 7.07 -11.40 -15.71
N SER A 188 5.94 -12.10 -15.65
CA SER A 188 5.76 -13.49 -16.06
C SER A 188 4.91 -13.52 -17.33
N TYR A 189 5.50 -14.01 -18.42
CA TYR A 189 4.85 -14.11 -19.73
C TYR A 189 3.74 -15.17 -19.79
N HIS A 190 3.76 -16.14 -18.88
CA HIS A 190 2.76 -17.22 -18.81
C HIS A 190 1.56 -16.87 -17.91
N GLY A 191 1.48 -15.64 -17.39
CA GLY A 191 0.40 -15.23 -16.48
C GLY A 191 0.46 -15.86 -15.08
N ALA A 192 1.58 -16.54 -14.75
CA ALA A 192 1.70 -17.36 -13.54
C ALA A 192 2.76 -16.81 -12.56
N ALA A 193 2.47 -16.83 -11.26
CA ALA A 193 3.21 -16.13 -10.21
C ALA A 193 4.55 -16.77 -9.77
N HIS A 194 5.09 -17.72 -10.52
CA HIS A 194 6.32 -18.48 -10.20
C HIS A 194 7.35 -18.49 -11.34
N SER A 195 7.19 -17.60 -12.34
CA SER A 195 8.01 -17.61 -13.56
C SER A 195 8.37 -16.20 -14.02
N TRP A 196 8.98 -15.42 -13.12
CA TRP A 196 9.42 -14.04 -13.40
C TRP A 196 10.63 -14.06 -14.35
N LYS A 197 10.45 -13.57 -15.57
CA LYS A 197 11.45 -13.67 -16.65
C LYS A 197 12.28 -12.41 -16.88
N LYS A 198 11.72 -11.24 -16.60
CA LYS A 198 12.29 -9.95 -17.03
C LYS A 198 11.88 -8.82 -16.08
N ASP A 199 12.84 -8.00 -15.68
CA ASP A 199 12.57 -6.75 -14.98
C ASP A 199 12.01 -5.71 -15.95
N LEU A 200 11.06 -4.90 -15.47
CA LEU A 200 10.39 -3.85 -16.23
C LEU A 200 10.90 -2.47 -15.80
N SER A 201 11.09 -1.58 -16.78
CA SER A 201 11.42 -0.19 -16.51
C SER A 201 10.21 0.55 -15.91
N VAL A 202 10.40 1.22 -14.79
CA VAL A 202 9.40 2.10 -14.17
C VAL A 202 9.74 3.54 -14.52
N THR A 203 9.14 4.07 -15.59
CA THR A 203 9.47 5.36 -16.21
C THR A 203 9.00 6.56 -15.39
N LYS A 204 7.97 6.37 -14.56
CA LYS A 204 7.55 7.30 -13.52
C LYS A 204 7.30 6.48 -12.26
N ASN A 205 7.94 6.81 -11.16
CA ASN A 205 7.80 6.06 -9.91
C ASN A 205 7.13 6.87 -8.81
N CYS A 206 6.64 6.19 -7.79
CA CYS A 206 6.16 6.84 -6.58
C CYS A 206 7.33 7.36 -5.74
N PRO A 207 7.15 8.52 -5.08
CA PRO A 207 8.18 9.10 -4.24
C PRO A 207 8.46 8.21 -3.01
N GLY A 208 9.70 8.27 -2.54
CA GLY A 208 10.19 7.63 -1.32
C GLY A 208 11.70 7.54 -1.34
N ASP A 209 12.29 7.25 -0.19
CA ASP A 209 13.74 7.07 -0.08
C ASP A 209 14.19 5.65 -0.49
N ALA A 210 15.46 5.33 -0.29
CA ALA A 210 16.03 4.02 -0.63
C ALA A 210 15.41 2.85 0.17
N LYS A 211 14.61 3.11 1.22
CA LYS A 211 13.86 2.14 2.01
C LYS A 211 12.34 2.28 1.83
N SER A 212 11.93 2.98 0.78
CA SER A 212 10.53 3.27 0.46
C SER A 212 9.75 4.02 1.54
N LEU A 213 10.43 4.85 2.32
CA LEU A 213 9.80 5.73 3.31
C LEU A 213 9.40 7.06 2.65
N PHE A 214 8.14 7.48 2.78
CA PHE A 214 7.67 8.78 2.30
C PHE A 214 6.57 9.39 3.17
N TRP A 215 6.95 10.21 4.16
CA TRP A 215 5.98 10.80 5.10
C TRP A 215 4.86 11.64 4.45
N PRO A 216 5.10 12.46 3.40
CA PRO A 216 4.05 13.28 2.79
C PRO A 216 2.97 12.49 2.03
N GLY A 217 3.21 11.22 1.69
CA GLY A 217 2.29 10.35 0.95
C GLY A 217 1.44 9.41 1.80
N ILE A 218 1.61 9.42 3.13
CA ILE A 218 0.77 8.66 4.07
C ILE A 218 -0.72 8.99 3.81
N GLN A 219 -1.54 7.94 3.69
CA GLN A 219 -2.96 7.97 3.34
C GLN A 219 -3.30 8.65 2.01
N LYS A 220 -2.39 8.62 1.02
CA LYS A 220 -2.61 9.24 -0.31
C LYS A 220 -2.34 8.29 -1.48
N PRO A 221 -3.05 8.46 -2.60
CA PRO A 221 -2.72 7.79 -3.85
C PRO A 221 -1.45 8.37 -4.47
N CYS A 222 -0.72 7.52 -5.17
CA CYS A 222 0.33 7.89 -6.10
C CYS A 222 0.27 7.01 -7.35
N TRP A 223 0.44 7.63 -8.52
CA TRP A 223 0.53 6.94 -9.80
C TRP A 223 1.98 6.69 -10.21
N PHE A 224 2.30 5.44 -10.50
CA PHE A 224 3.53 5.03 -11.18
C PHE A 224 3.22 4.39 -12.54
N THR A 225 4.17 4.46 -13.46
CA THR A 225 4.05 4.02 -14.85
C THR A 225 5.17 3.05 -15.18
N ILE A 226 4.79 1.90 -15.73
CA ILE A 226 5.65 0.79 -16.10
C ILE A 226 5.68 0.73 -17.63
N GLN A 227 6.88 0.72 -18.20
CA GLN A 227 7.08 0.53 -19.63
C GLN A 227 6.96 -0.96 -19.95
N MET A 228 6.03 -1.32 -20.84
CA MET A 228 5.91 -2.69 -21.31
C MET A 228 7.04 -3.00 -22.31
N PRO A 229 7.56 -4.24 -22.35
CA PRO A 229 8.65 -4.60 -23.26
C PRO A 229 8.22 -4.49 -24.74
N ASN A 230 9.14 -4.11 -25.62
CA ASN A 230 8.91 -4.09 -27.08
C ASN A 230 8.72 -5.52 -27.63
N ASP A 231 9.31 -6.49 -26.96
CA ASP A 231 9.21 -7.94 -27.16
C ASP A 231 8.17 -8.58 -26.21
N LEU A 232 7.11 -7.84 -25.85
CA LEU A 232 6.02 -8.40 -25.05
C LEU A 232 5.35 -9.55 -25.80
N ASP A 233 5.34 -10.74 -25.20
CA ASP A 233 4.64 -11.90 -25.73
C ASP A 233 3.92 -12.66 -24.60
N CYS A 234 2.67 -12.29 -24.33
CA CYS A 234 1.88 -12.93 -23.29
C CYS A 234 1.27 -14.24 -23.81
N THR A 235 1.52 -15.33 -23.10
CA THR A 235 1.07 -16.69 -23.46
C THR A 235 0.17 -17.32 -22.39
N GLY A 236 -0.06 -16.65 -21.25
CA GLY A 236 -0.97 -17.15 -20.22
C GLY A 236 -2.41 -17.20 -20.70
N ALA A 237 -3.15 -18.22 -20.26
CA ALA A 237 -4.55 -18.42 -20.59
C ALA A 237 -5.34 -18.88 -19.37
N ASN A 238 -6.42 -18.18 -19.04
CA ASN A 238 -7.31 -18.51 -17.91
C ASN A 238 -8.74 -17.97 -18.17
N GLY A 239 -9.49 -18.70 -19.01
CA GLY A 239 -10.79 -18.25 -19.55
C GLY A 239 -10.72 -17.00 -20.46
N ILE A 240 -9.51 -16.52 -20.73
CA ILE A 240 -9.12 -15.42 -21.62
C ILE A 240 -7.63 -15.61 -21.95
N GLU A 241 -7.24 -15.30 -23.18
CA GLU A 241 -5.88 -15.51 -23.69
C GLU A 241 -5.00 -14.26 -23.59
N ASN A 242 -3.70 -14.46 -23.80
CA ASN A 242 -2.66 -13.42 -23.88
C ASN A 242 -2.47 -12.68 -22.56
N ILE A 243 -2.51 -13.42 -21.45
CA ILE A 243 -2.29 -12.90 -20.10
C ILE A 243 -0.82 -12.97 -19.72
N CYS A 244 -0.28 -11.84 -19.29
CA CYS A 244 0.93 -11.76 -18.49
C CYS A 244 0.58 -11.39 -17.05
N LEU A 245 1.50 -11.64 -16.13
CA LEU A 245 1.40 -11.19 -14.74
C LEU A 245 2.58 -10.26 -14.44
N VAL A 246 2.28 -9.04 -14.00
CA VAL A 246 3.30 -8.05 -13.60
C VAL A 246 3.32 -7.97 -12.08
N ARG A 247 4.43 -8.33 -11.45
CA ARG A 247 4.63 -8.14 -10.00
C ARG A 247 5.44 -6.88 -9.78
N CYS A 248 4.96 -6.00 -8.90
CA CYS A 248 5.71 -4.83 -8.47
C CYS A 248 5.83 -4.82 -6.94
N GLU A 249 7.01 -4.50 -6.44
CA GLU A 249 7.35 -4.48 -5.02
C GLU A 249 8.28 -3.31 -4.68
N ASN A 250 8.15 -2.76 -3.47
CA ASN A 250 9.00 -1.67 -2.98
C ASN A 250 10.24 -2.19 -2.23
N ASN A 251 10.98 -1.33 -1.53
CA ASN A 251 12.22 -1.70 -0.83
C ASN A 251 12.13 -1.50 0.70
N ALA A 252 10.94 -1.68 1.28
CA ALA A 252 10.71 -1.55 2.72
C ALA A 252 11.40 -2.67 3.53
N ASP A 253 12.15 -2.31 4.58
CA ASP A 253 12.88 -3.24 5.48
C ASP A 253 11.93 -4.26 6.18
N ASN A 254 10.68 -3.86 6.41
CA ASN A 254 9.58 -4.61 7.00
C ASN A 254 8.52 -5.05 5.97
N GLY A 255 8.84 -4.93 4.69
CA GLY A 255 8.14 -5.52 3.56
C GLY A 255 9.05 -6.52 2.83
N PRO A 256 9.03 -6.59 1.50
CA PRO A 256 8.53 -5.57 0.59
C PRO A 256 7.02 -5.69 0.33
N PHE A 257 6.43 -4.56 -0.03
CA PHE A 257 4.98 -4.41 -0.27
C PHE A 257 4.69 -4.06 -1.73
N GLY A 258 3.46 -4.33 -2.18
CA GLY A 258 3.01 -4.00 -3.53
C GLY A 258 1.89 -4.94 -4.00
N GLY A 259 2.13 -5.68 -5.08
CA GLY A 259 1.17 -6.68 -5.58
C GLY A 259 1.46 -7.18 -6.99
N CYS A 260 0.66 -8.15 -7.43
CA CYS A 260 0.58 -8.57 -8.84
C CYS A 260 -0.55 -7.84 -9.56
N ILE A 261 -0.33 -7.39 -10.79
CA ILE A 261 -1.35 -6.91 -11.72
C ILE A 261 -1.34 -7.85 -12.93
N PRO A 262 -2.40 -8.62 -13.20
CA PRO A 262 -2.52 -9.33 -14.47
C PRO A 262 -2.81 -8.31 -15.58
N VAL A 263 -2.24 -8.53 -16.75
CA VAL A 263 -2.46 -7.68 -17.93
C VAL A 263 -2.76 -8.55 -19.14
N GLN A 264 -3.62 -8.07 -20.03
CA GLN A 264 -3.85 -8.70 -21.32
C GLN A 264 -3.10 -7.94 -22.40
N GLN A 265 -2.26 -8.65 -23.16
CA GLN A 265 -1.66 -8.09 -24.36
C GLN A 265 -2.71 -8.00 -25.48
N ILE A 266 -2.97 -6.79 -25.93
CA ILE A 266 -3.65 -6.53 -27.20
C ILE A 266 -2.60 -6.56 -28.29
N ARG A 267 -2.58 -7.65 -29.06
CA ARG A 267 -1.82 -7.73 -30.30
C ARG A 267 -2.63 -7.03 -31.40
N PRO A 268 -2.03 -6.15 -32.22
CA PRO A 268 -2.66 -5.72 -33.47
C PRO A 268 -3.03 -6.95 -34.29
N VAL A 269 -4.27 -7.03 -34.78
CA VAL A 269 -4.68 -8.11 -35.67
C VAL A 269 -3.71 -8.11 -36.86
N LYS A 270 -2.97 -9.21 -37.06
CA LYS A 270 -2.19 -9.40 -38.29
C LYS A 270 -3.18 -9.33 -39.45
N LYS A 271 -3.20 -8.21 -40.16
CA LYS A 271 -3.94 -8.11 -41.42
C LYS A 271 -3.35 -9.15 -42.36
N THR A 272 -4.10 -10.22 -42.62
CA THR A 272 -3.79 -11.15 -43.71
C THR A 272 -3.69 -10.32 -44.97
N GLN A 273 -2.48 -10.18 -45.52
CA GLN A 273 -2.30 -9.38 -46.73
C GLN A 273 -2.99 -10.10 -47.88
N LYS A 274 -4.16 -9.56 -48.29
CA LYS A 274 -4.59 -9.64 -49.68
C LYS A 274 -3.98 -8.44 -50.38
N GLU A 275 -3.17 -8.71 -51.39
CA GLU A 275 -2.57 -7.69 -52.23
C GLU A 275 -3.62 -6.92 -53.05
N GLY A 276 -3.30 -5.68 -53.42
CA GLY A 276 -3.95 -4.98 -54.53
C GLY A 276 -5.15 -4.09 -54.18
N GLY A 277 -4.94 -2.77 -54.16
CA GLY A 277 -6.02 -1.78 -54.11
C GLY A 277 -5.56 -0.37 -53.75
N LYS A 278 -5.01 0.39 -54.70
CA LYS A 278 -4.68 1.82 -54.51
C LYS A 278 -5.89 2.71 -54.78
N THR A 279 -6.17 3.69 -53.92
CA THR A 279 -6.87 4.94 -54.27
C THR A 279 -6.35 6.12 -53.44
N HIS A 280 -6.56 7.35 -53.95
CA HIS A 280 -5.97 8.62 -53.50
C HIS A 280 -6.96 9.53 -52.71
N TYR A 281 -6.45 10.70 -52.27
CA TYR A 281 -7.09 11.86 -51.62
C TYR A 281 -7.27 11.77 -50.08
N GLY A 282 -7.06 12.84 -49.30
CA GLY A 282 -6.72 14.24 -49.66
C GLY A 282 -6.12 15.07 -48.49
N LYS A 283 -5.80 16.35 -48.74
CA LYS A 283 -5.15 17.30 -47.79
C LYS A 283 -6.15 17.92 -46.79
N GLY A 284 -5.70 18.31 -45.59
CA GLY A 284 -6.47 19.26 -44.75
C GLY A 284 -5.98 19.55 -43.31
N TYR A 285 -5.25 20.67 -43.14
CA TYR A 285 -5.22 21.60 -41.98
C TYR A 285 -4.83 21.19 -40.52
N HIS A 286 -4.05 22.07 -39.87
CA HIS A 286 -3.82 22.19 -38.41
C HIS A 286 -4.64 23.37 -37.84
N PRO A 287 -5.02 23.38 -36.54
CA PRO A 287 -4.31 24.27 -35.61
C PRO A 287 -4.17 23.76 -34.15
N ASN A 288 -3.34 24.47 -33.36
CA ASN A 288 -3.11 24.32 -31.91
C ASN A 288 -3.63 25.60 -31.20
N PRO A 289 -4.24 25.57 -30.00
CA PRO A 289 -3.53 25.86 -28.72
C PRO A 289 -4.18 25.12 -27.49
N LYS A 290 -3.89 25.30 -26.19
CA LYS A 290 -3.14 26.27 -25.32
C LYS A 290 -2.33 25.49 -24.23
N LYS A 291 -1.94 26.18 -23.13
CA LYS A 291 -1.54 25.67 -21.80
C LYS A 291 -2.44 26.31 -20.73
N GLU A 292 -2.50 25.76 -19.51
CA GLU A 292 -3.14 26.40 -18.34
C GLU A 292 -2.39 26.09 -17.02
N ASP A 293 -2.56 26.94 -16.01
CA ASP A 293 -1.52 27.22 -14.99
C ASP A 293 -1.64 26.51 -13.63
N ALA A 294 -0.50 26.42 -12.92
CA ALA A 294 -0.39 25.85 -11.57
C ALA A 294 -0.68 26.87 -10.45
N LYS A 295 -1.41 26.45 -9.40
CA LYS A 295 -1.71 27.27 -8.19
C LYS A 295 -0.74 27.00 -7.02
N LYS A 296 -0.56 28.02 -6.17
CA LYS A 296 0.49 28.17 -5.14
C LYS A 296 -0.01 27.82 -3.70
N PRO A 297 0.85 27.41 -2.73
CA PRO A 297 0.42 26.98 -1.39
C PRO A 297 0.02 28.10 -0.41
N ALA A 298 -0.67 27.71 0.68
CA ALA A 298 -1.30 28.57 1.70
C ALA A 298 -0.38 28.95 2.92
N PRO A 299 -0.76 29.93 3.78
CA PRO A 299 0.07 30.49 4.86
C PRO A 299 -0.06 29.79 6.23
N ARG A 300 0.74 30.20 7.24
CA ARG A 300 0.89 29.56 8.57
C ARG A 300 -0.03 30.15 9.68
N PRO A 301 -0.32 29.39 10.77
CA PRO A 301 -1.13 29.85 11.93
C PRO A 301 -0.44 30.80 12.94
N LYS A 302 -1.22 31.27 13.93
CA LYS A 302 -0.93 32.32 14.94
C LYS A 302 -0.33 31.78 16.29
N PRO A 303 0.11 32.64 17.23
CA PRO A 303 0.83 32.24 18.47
C PRO A 303 0.00 31.47 19.52
N ALA A 304 0.71 30.86 20.48
CA ALA A 304 0.24 29.84 21.44
C ALA A 304 -0.11 30.37 22.85
N ASN A 305 -1.06 29.71 23.55
CA ASN A 305 -1.63 30.18 24.83
C ASN A 305 -1.86 29.11 25.93
N LYS A 306 -1.80 27.79 25.68
CA LYS A 306 -2.17 26.75 26.68
C LYS A 306 -1.19 25.57 26.70
N LYS A 307 -0.97 24.95 27.88
CA LYS A 307 -0.16 23.70 28.00
C LYS A 307 -1.01 22.43 27.84
N PRO A 308 -0.49 21.34 27.25
CA PRO A 308 -1.18 20.04 27.15
C PRO A 308 -1.10 19.20 28.43
N THR A 309 -1.96 18.20 28.60
CA THR A 309 -1.86 17.23 29.72
C THR A 309 -0.94 16.04 29.39
N LYS A 310 -0.55 15.24 30.40
CA LYS A 310 0.30 14.04 30.20
C LYS A 310 -0.36 13.01 29.26
N GLU A 311 -1.68 12.91 29.31
CA GLU A 311 -2.50 11.99 28.54
C GLU A 311 -2.69 12.45 27.09
N GLU A 312 -2.89 13.76 26.89
CA GLU A 312 -2.89 14.43 25.58
C GLU A 312 -1.54 14.23 24.85
N VAL A 313 -0.43 14.43 25.58
CA VAL A 313 0.93 14.13 25.11
C VAL A 313 1.10 12.64 24.76
N LYS A 314 0.58 11.72 25.59
CA LYS A 314 0.69 10.28 25.36
C LYS A 314 -0.12 9.81 24.14
N ALA A 315 -1.30 10.39 23.90
CA ALA A 315 -2.09 10.13 22.69
C ALA A 315 -1.36 10.63 21.43
N ALA A 316 -0.68 11.77 21.51
CA ALA A 316 0.11 12.34 20.42
C ALA A 316 1.26 11.44 19.95
N MET A 317 1.87 10.71 20.88
CA MET A 317 3.00 9.83 20.62
C MET A 317 2.61 8.47 20.00
N GLY A 318 1.31 8.19 19.82
CA GLY A 318 0.82 7.06 19.02
C GLY A 318 1.21 5.66 19.50
N GLY A 319 1.74 5.52 20.73
CA GLY A 319 2.22 4.25 21.27
C GLY A 319 3.65 3.86 20.89
N GLU A 320 4.45 4.74 20.29
CA GLU A 320 5.90 4.53 20.19
C GLU A 320 6.56 4.69 21.58
N ASN A 321 7.61 3.91 21.86
CA ASN A 321 8.49 4.18 23.00
C ASN A 321 9.40 5.38 22.70
N TYR A 322 9.11 6.51 23.35
CA TYR A 322 10.00 7.67 23.46
C TYR A 322 10.73 7.62 24.82
N ASP A 323 11.84 8.33 24.93
CA ASP A 323 12.45 8.61 26.23
C ASP A 323 11.46 9.40 27.12
N ASN A 324 11.39 9.06 28.41
CA ASN A 324 10.51 9.70 29.38
C ASN A 324 10.76 11.22 29.46
N GLY A 325 12.01 11.68 29.30
CA GLY A 325 12.34 13.11 29.33
C GLY A 325 11.66 13.91 28.20
N VAL A 326 11.56 13.33 27.00
CA VAL A 326 10.90 13.99 25.85
C VAL A 326 9.40 14.19 26.11
N ALA A 327 8.75 13.20 26.74
CA ALA A 327 7.34 13.28 27.08
C ALA A 327 7.08 14.31 28.18
N GLU A 328 7.97 14.45 29.15
CA GLU A 328 7.85 15.41 30.24
C GLU A 328 8.05 16.86 29.79
N GLU A 329 9.10 17.14 29.00
CA GLU A 329 9.35 18.50 28.50
C GLU A 329 8.23 19.03 27.60
N LEU A 330 7.60 18.18 26.78
CA LEU A 330 6.47 18.56 25.92
C LEU A 330 5.18 18.84 26.71
N GLN A 331 5.05 18.39 27.96
CA GLN A 331 3.95 18.78 28.86
C GLN A 331 4.10 20.22 29.36
N HIS A 332 5.30 20.79 29.27
CA HIS A 332 5.60 22.13 29.76
C HIS A 332 5.57 23.21 28.67
N GLU A 333 5.51 22.85 27.38
CA GLU A 333 5.35 23.78 26.27
C GLU A 333 3.94 24.39 26.17
N TYR A 334 3.86 25.64 25.69
CA TYR A 334 2.60 26.27 25.31
C TYR A 334 2.30 26.02 23.84
N ILE A 335 1.08 25.55 23.55
CA ILE A 335 0.53 25.27 22.22
C ILE A 335 -0.69 26.16 21.93
N SER A 336 -1.13 26.20 20.67
CA SER A 336 -2.33 26.97 20.30
C SER A 336 -3.62 26.32 20.82
N ASP A 337 -4.71 27.09 20.83
CA ASP A 337 -6.03 26.57 21.19
C ASP A 337 -6.52 25.49 20.21
N GLU A 338 -6.23 25.66 18.92
CA GLU A 338 -6.51 24.66 17.88
C GLU A 338 -5.71 23.38 18.14
N ASP A 339 -4.41 23.51 18.41
CA ASP A 339 -3.56 22.37 18.74
C ASP A 339 -4.07 21.62 19.96
N LYS A 340 -4.40 22.34 21.04
CA LYS A 340 -4.91 21.72 22.28
C LYS A 340 -6.26 21.05 22.07
N ASN A 341 -7.18 21.66 21.32
CA ASN A 341 -8.45 21.02 20.98
C ASN A 341 -8.25 19.73 20.17
N ASN A 342 -7.30 19.71 19.24
CA ASN A 342 -6.93 18.52 18.47
C ASN A 342 -6.30 17.42 19.36
N LEU A 343 -5.45 17.79 20.32
CA LEU A 343 -4.91 16.84 21.30
C LEU A 343 -6.02 16.25 22.20
N SER A 344 -6.89 17.10 22.75
CA SER A 344 -7.98 16.67 23.63
C SER A 344 -9.00 15.79 22.89
N TRP A 345 -9.32 16.14 21.63
CA TRP A 345 -10.17 15.33 20.77
C TRP A 345 -9.56 13.95 20.51
N SER A 346 -8.29 13.90 20.13
CA SER A 346 -7.59 12.63 19.91
C SER A 346 -7.57 11.74 21.15
N TYR A 347 -7.21 12.30 22.31
CA TYR A 347 -7.18 11.56 23.56
C TYR A 347 -8.57 10.98 23.89
N LYS A 348 -9.62 11.81 23.75
CA LYS A 348 -11.02 11.39 23.99
C LYS A 348 -11.50 10.29 23.05
N HIS A 349 -11.03 10.26 21.80
CA HIS A 349 -11.46 9.28 20.79
C HIS A 349 -10.44 8.14 20.54
N LYS A 350 -9.30 8.14 21.23
CA LYS A 350 -8.19 7.18 21.09
C LYS A 350 -7.62 7.08 19.66
N ASP A 351 -7.59 8.20 18.94
CA ASP A 351 -7.21 8.29 17.52
C ASP A 351 -5.84 8.99 17.36
N PRO A 352 -4.80 8.35 16.79
CA PRO A 352 -3.45 8.93 16.73
C PRO A 352 -3.35 10.21 15.87
N ILE A 353 -2.55 11.15 16.36
CA ILE A 353 -2.82 12.58 16.17
C ILE A 353 -2.54 13.16 14.79
N ASN A 354 -3.49 13.94 14.27
CA ASN A 354 -3.31 14.83 13.11
C ASN A 354 -2.93 16.27 13.53
N ASN A 355 -1.85 16.41 14.30
CA ASN A 355 -1.29 17.70 14.73
C ASN A 355 0.11 17.87 14.11
N TYR A 356 0.28 18.95 13.34
CA TYR A 356 1.52 19.24 12.62
C TYR A 356 2.60 19.86 13.51
N TYR A 357 2.22 20.73 14.46
CA TYR A 357 3.15 21.41 15.35
C TYR A 357 3.87 20.41 16.27
N TYR A 358 3.10 19.56 16.94
CA TYR A 358 3.60 18.61 17.93
C TYR A 358 4.56 17.57 17.30
N LYS A 359 4.25 17.10 16.09
CA LYS A 359 5.14 16.20 15.31
C LYS A 359 6.44 16.88 14.87
N ARG A 360 6.45 18.22 14.73
CA ARG A 360 7.66 18.98 14.38
C ARG A 360 8.61 19.09 15.57
N GLU A 361 8.09 19.43 16.76
CA GLU A 361 8.93 19.56 17.96
C GLU A 361 9.46 18.20 18.44
N LEU A 362 8.64 17.13 18.43
CA LEU A 362 9.12 15.75 18.62
C LEU A 362 10.30 15.40 17.70
N LYS A 363 10.24 15.84 16.44
CA LYS A 363 11.29 15.59 15.43
C LYS A 363 12.53 16.47 15.62
N ALA A 364 12.39 17.67 16.16
CA ALA A 364 13.52 18.52 16.54
C ALA A 364 14.24 17.96 17.78
N ARG A 365 13.48 17.58 18.82
CA ARG A 365 13.98 17.00 20.07
C ARG A 365 14.65 15.63 19.86
N ARG A 366 14.06 14.74 19.04
CA ARG A 366 14.73 13.49 18.58
C ARG A 366 16.05 13.73 17.85
N ARG A 367 16.23 14.87 17.17
CA ARG A 367 17.49 15.21 16.48
C ARG A 367 18.55 15.76 17.44
N ALA A 368 18.16 16.53 18.45
CA ALA A 368 19.07 16.99 19.50
C ALA A 368 19.64 15.80 20.29
N ILE A 369 18.78 14.91 20.78
CA ILE A 369 19.19 13.69 21.51
C ILE A 369 20.11 12.79 20.67
N ALA A 370 19.85 12.67 19.36
CA ALA A 370 20.70 11.91 18.44
C ALA A 370 22.00 12.65 18.01
N ALA A 371 22.14 13.93 18.34
CA ALA A 371 23.36 14.71 18.15
C ALA A 371 24.25 14.70 19.40
N ASP A 372 23.65 14.75 20.60
CA ASP A 372 24.36 14.66 21.88
C ASP A 372 24.85 13.23 22.21
N ALA A 373 24.37 12.22 21.48
CA ALA A 373 24.77 10.82 21.59
C ALA A 373 25.92 10.41 20.63
N LYS A 374 26.72 11.39 20.16
CA LYS A 374 27.88 11.21 19.28
C LYS A 374 29.08 12.01 19.77
#